data_AF-A0A9C7PMQ9-F1
#
_entry.id   AF-A0A9C7PMQ9-F1
#
_cell.length_a   1.000
_cell.length_b   1.000
_cell.length_c   1.000
_cell.angle_alpha   90.00
_cell.angle_beta   90.00
_cell.angle_gamma   90.00
#
_symmetry.space_group_name_H-M   'P 1'
#
loop_
_entity.id
_entity.type
_entity.pdbx_description
1 polymer ?
#
loop_
_entity_poly.entity_id
_entity_poly.type
_entity_poly.pdbx_seq_one_letter_code
_entity_poly.pdbx_strand_id
1 'polypeptide(L)'
;MSGPVEQYKFPPLEAATPEGLLAVGGDLSSGRLLSAYRQGIFPWYSAGQPILWWSPDPRTVLYPDALKISRSLKKNAAPPRPPRYQ
;
A
#
# COMPACT_ATOMS: atom_id res chain seq x y z
N MET A 1 -10.39 -15.95 -17.40
CA MET A 1 -9.68 -17.05 -16.73
C MET A 1 -8.51 -16.45 -15.96
N SER A 2 -8.65 -16.27 -14.64
CA SER A 2 -7.50 -15.89 -13.81
C SER A 2 -6.58 -17.10 -13.73
N GLY A 3 -5.36 -16.97 -14.25
CA GLY A 3 -4.35 -18.01 -14.14
C GLY A 3 -4.04 -18.36 -12.68
N PRO A 4 -3.28 -19.44 -12.42
CA PRO A 4 -2.82 -19.75 -11.08
C PRO A 4 -2.15 -18.51 -10.49
N VAL A 5 -2.52 -18.15 -9.26
CA VAL A 5 -1.89 -17.01 -8.61
C VAL A 5 -0.44 -17.42 -8.33
N GLU A 6 0.48 -16.97 -9.16
CA GLU A 6 1.90 -17.19 -8.93
C GLU A 6 2.29 -16.61 -7.58
N GLN A 7 2.72 -17.48 -6.67
CA GLN A 7 3.25 -17.08 -5.39
C GLN A 7 4.75 -16.83 -5.53
N TYR A 8 5.11 -15.56 -5.56
CA TYR A 8 6.51 -15.13 -5.61
C TYR A 8 7.14 -15.26 -4.23
N LYS A 9 8.33 -15.87 -4.19
CA LYS A 9 9.11 -16.08 -2.96
C LYS A 9 9.78 -14.77 -2.55
N PHE A 10 9.41 -14.26 -1.39
CA PHE A 10 10.15 -13.23 -0.66
C PHE A 10 10.92 -13.86 0.51
N PRO A 11 11.92 -13.17 1.08
CA PRO A 11 12.48 -13.57 2.37
C PRO A 11 11.40 -13.63 3.46
N PRO A 12 11.61 -14.41 4.54
CA PRO A 12 10.74 -14.38 5.72
C PRO A 12 10.62 -12.95 6.28
N LEU A 13 9.44 -12.55 6.74
CA LEU A 13 9.20 -11.17 7.20
C LEU A 13 10.08 -10.79 8.40
N GLU A 14 10.46 -11.78 9.21
CA GLU A 14 11.35 -11.64 10.37
C GLU A 14 12.79 -11.30 9.97
N ALA A 15 13.14 -11.44 8.69
CA ALA A 15 14.43 -11.05 8.15
C ALA A 15 14.49 -9.56 7.74
N ALA A 16 13.38 -8.82 7.88
CA ALA A 16 13.37 -7.39 7.60
C ALA A 16 14.27 -6.61 8.58
N THR A 17 14.81 -5.46 8.13
CA THR A 17 15.46 -4.51 9.03
C THR A 17 14.47 -3.96 10.07
N PRO A 18 14.93 -3.31 11.16
CA PRO A 18 14.03 -2.68 12.13
C PRO A 18 13.04 -1.67 11.51
N GLU A 19 13.42 -1.03 10.41
CA GLU A 19 12.58 -0.10 9.65
C GLU A 19 11.65 -0.80 8.64
N GLY A 20 11.81 -2.12 8.46
CA GLY A 20 10.96 -2.94 7.60
C GLY A 20 11.52 -3.23 6.21
N LEU A 21 12.77 -2.90 5.88
CA LEU A 21 13.33 -3.23 4.56
C LEU A 21 13.57 -4.74 4.46
N LEU A 22 12.94 -5.41 3.49
CA LEU A 22 12.94 -6.87 3.37
C LEU A 22 13.77 -7.39 2.20
N ALA A 23 13.70 -6.72 1.03
CA ALA A 23 14.37 -7.18 -0.18
C ALA A 23 14.71 -6.02 -1.12
N VAL A 24 15.67 -6.26 -2.02
CA VAL A 24 16.14 -5.30 -3.02
C VAL A 24 16.12 -5.96 -4.42
N GLY A 25 15.65 -5.22 -5.43
CA GLY A 25 15.66 -5.63 -6.83
C GLY A 25 14.37 -6.31 -7.30
N GLY A 26 14.50 -7.06 -8.40
CA GLY A 26 13.37 -7.68 -9.08
C GLY A 26 12.74 -6.76 -10.15
N ASP A 27 11.41 -6.75 -10.21
CA ASP A 27 10.56 -6.12 -11.22
C ASP A 27 9.19 -5.82 -10.60
N LEU A 28 8.39 -5.01 -11.30
CA LEU A 28 7.03 -4.63 -10.92
C LEU A 28 5.97 -5.37 -11.76
N SER A 29 6.22 -6.64 -12.10
CA SER A 29 5.20 -7.46 -12.75
C SER A 29 3.93 -7.55 -11.89
N SER A 30 2.77 -7.61 -12.54
CA SER A 30 1.47 -7.69 -11.85
C SER A 30 1.38 -8.89 -10.91
N GLY A 31 1.93 -10.04 -11.32
CA GLY A 31 2.01 -11.25 -10.49
C GLY A 31 2.80 -11.03 -9.21
N ARG A 32 3.98 -10.41 -9.30
CA ARG A 32 4.83 -10.13 -8.13
C ARG A 32 4.19 -9.11 -7.21
N LEU A 33 3.61 -8.03 -7.75
CA LEU A 33 2.89 -7.04 -6.96
C LEU A 33 1.74 -7.68 -6.17
N LEU A 34 0.88 -8.43 -6.85
CA LEU A 34 -0.23 -9.12 -6.20
C LEU A 34 0.25 -10.10 -5.11
N SER A 35 1.31 -10.84 -5.38
CA SER A 35 1.92 -11.75 -4.41
C SER A 35 2.52 -11.00 -3.20
N ALA A 36 3.20 -9.88 -3.44
CA ALA A 36 3.80 -9.05 -2.39
C ALA A 36 2.73 -8.46 -1.46
N TYR A 37 1.70 -7.81 -2.02
CA TYR A 37 0.62 -7.22 -1.22
C TYR A 37 -0.11 -8.24 -0.36
N ARG A 38 -0.33 -9.47 -0.86
CA ARG A 38 -0.93 -10.58 -0.10
C ARG A 38 -0.07 -11.04 1.08
N GLN A 39 1.25 -10.88 0.96
CA GLN A 39 2.22 -11.19 2.01
C GLN A 39 2.50 -9.99 2.93
N GLY A 40 1.80 -8.86 2.75
CA GLY A 40 2.04 -7.64 3.51
C GLY A 40 3.26 -6.83 3.05
N ILE A 41 3.83 -7.13 1.88
CA ILE A 41 5.02 -6.49 1.36
C ILE A 41 4.62 -5.46 0.30
N PHE A 42 5.25 -4.29 0.28
CA PHE A 42 5.01 -3.26 -0.73
C PHE A 42 6.31 -2.67 -1.29
N PRO A 43 6.35 -2.33 -2.59
CA PRO A 43 7.49 -1.65 -3.17
C PRO A 43 7.46 -0.16 -2.82
N TRP A 44 8.57 0.40 -2.36
CA TRP A 44 8.70 1.84 -2.14
C TRP A 44 10.16 2.29 -2.30
N TYR A 45 10.44 3.09 -3.33
CA TYR A 45 11.79 3.49 -3.70
C TYR A 45 11.76 4.85 -4.42
N SER A 46 12.88 5.56 -4.44
CA SER A 46 13.04 6.83 -5.14
C SER A 46 13.62 6.64 -6.54
N ALA A 47 13.50 7.66 -7.40
CA ALA A 47 14.14 7.65 -8.72
C ALA A 47 15.66 7.42 -8.59
N GLY A 48 16.20 6.51 -9.42
CA GLY A 48 17.62 6.13 -9.39
C GLY A 48 17.97 5.06 -8.34
N GLN A 49 17.05 4.67 -7.46
CA GLN A 49 17.24 3.53 -6.57
C GLN A 49 16.74 2.22 -7.21
N PRO A 50 17.30 1.05 -6.85
CA PRO A 50 16.67 -0.21 -7.15
C PRO A 50 15.31 -0.32 -6.46
N ILE A 51 14.45 -1.24 -6.92
CA ILE A 51 13.19 -1.52 -6.24
C ILE A 51 13.49 -2.00 -4.82
N LEU A 52 12.90 -1.36 -3.82
CA LEU A 52 12.99 -1.76 -2.42
C LEU A 52 11.63 -2.28 -1.97
N TRP A 53 11.63 -3.45 -1.32
CA TRP A 53 10.42 -4.11 -0.83
C TRP A 53 10.37 -4.02 0.69
N TRP A 54 9.27 -3.50 1.23
CA TRP A 54 9.11 -3.15 2.64
C TRP A 54 7.98 -3.92 3.32
N SER A 55 8.16 -4.24 4.59
CA SER A 55 7.17 -4.79 5.51
C SER A 55 7.48 -4.31 6.95
N PRO A 56 7.15 -3.04 7.29
CA PRO A 56 7.45 -2.46 8.60
C PRO A 56 6.60 -3.07 9.72
N ASP A 57 7.22 -3.20 10.90
CA ASP A 57 6.59 -3.59 12.16
C ASP A 57 7.02 -2.61 13.28
N PRO A 58 6.11 -1.82 13.88
CA PRO A 58 4.66 -1.83 13.69
C PRO A 58 4.21 -1.21 12.37
N ARG A 59 3.10 -1.74 11.82
CA ARG A 59 2.50 -1.21 10.60
C ARG A 59 1.45 -0.14 10.88
N THR A 60 1.52 0.97 10.15
CA THR A 60 0.44 1.97 10.17
C THR A 60 -0.80 1.44 9.48
N VAL A 61 -1.92 1.41 10.21
CA VAL A 61 -3.25 1.06 9.68
C VAL A 61 -4.25 2.15 10.06
N LEU A 62 -5.21 2.40 9.17
CA LEU A 62 -6.33 3.30 9.41
C LEU A 62 -7.61 2.45 9.46
N TYR A 63 -8.22 2.42 10.64
CA TYR A 63 -9.54 1.82 10.81
C TYR A 63 -10.61 2.78 10.27
N PRO A 64 -11.43 2.40 9.27
CA PRO A 64 -12.40 3.30 8.65
C PRO A 64 -13.39 3.93 9.64
N ASP A 65 -13.79 3.15 10.65
CA ASP A 65 -14.67 3.52 11.76
C ASP A 65 -13.99 4.42 12.81
N ALA A 66 -12.66 4.42 12.89
CA ALA A 66 -11.89 5.30 13.77
C ALA A 66 -11.41 6.59 13.06
N LEU A 67 -11.83 6.83 11.81
CA LEU A 67 -11.39 8.00 11.05
C LEU A 67 -11.89 9.30 11.70
N LYS A 68 -10.94 10.11 12.19
CA LYS A 68 -11.21 11.44 12.76
C LYS A 68 -11.31 12.49 11.65
N ILE A 69 -12.53 12.88 11.29
CA ILE A 69 -12.77 13.95 10.31
C ILE A 69 -12.91 15.31 11.02
N SER A 70 -11.95 16.22 10.78
CA SER A 70 -11.98 17.57 11.34
C SER A 70 -13.14 18.41 10.81
N ARG A 71 -13.56 19.44 11.57
CA ARG A 71 -14.67 20.33 11.17
C ARG A 71 -14.40 21.05 9.84
N SER A 72 -13.17 21.51 9.62
CA SER A 72 -12.77 22.18 8.37
C SER A 72 -12.79 21.22 7.18
N LEU A 73 -12.35 19.98 7.37
CA LEU A 73 -12.41 18.95 6.32
C LEU A 73 -13.87 18.63 5.94
N LYS A 74 -14.78 18.50 6.92
CA LYS A 74 -16.21 18.31 6.66
C LYS A 74 -16.82 19.46 5.85
N LYS A 75 -16.42 20.70 6.13
CA LYS A 75 -16.91 21.89 5.41
C LYS A 75 -16.47 21.90 3.94
N ASN A 76 -15.24 21.48 3.65
CA ASN A 76 -14.67 21.51 2.30
C ASN A 76 -15.00 20.26 1.48
N ALA A 77 -15.21 19.11 2.13
CA ALA A 77 -15.53 17.84 1.47
C ALA A 77 -17.03 17.67 1.18
N ALA A 78 -17.87 18.64 1.55
CA ALA A 78 -19.29 18.60 1.21
C ALA A 78 -19.43 18.53 -0.32
N PRO A 79 -20.21 17.58 -0.87
CA PRO A 79 -20.45 17.53 -2.30
C PRO A 79 -21.03 18.89 -2.76
N PRO A 80 -20.68 19.37 -3.96
CA PRO A 80 -21.23 20.61 -4.48
C PRO A 80 -22.75 20.56 -4.43
N ARG A 81 -23.40 21.65 -4.02
CA ARG A 81 -24.86 21.74 -4.06
C ARG A 81 -25.32 21.46 -5.50
N PRO A 82 -26.28 20.55 -5.72
CA PRO A 82 -26.80 20.35 -7.07
C PRO A 82 -27.40 21.67 -7.59
N PRO A 83 -27.29 21.95 -8.90
CA PRO A 83 -27.90 23.14 -9.49
C PRO A 83 -29.40 23.15 -9.23
N ARG A 84 -29.95 24.31 -8.84
CA ARG A 84 -31.40 24.51 -8.84
C ARG A 84 -31.84 24.63 -10.29
N TYR A 85 -32.57 23.64 -10.79
CA TYR A 85 -33.36 23.81 -12.00
C TYR A 85 -34.56 24.70 -11.64
N GLN A 86 -34.66 25.84 -12.30
CA GLN A 86 -35.88 26.65 -12.36
C GLN A 86 -36.72 26.18 -13.54
#